data_AF-X0KFF1-F1
#
_entry.id   AF-X0KFF1-F1
#
_cell.length_a   1.000
_cell.length_b   1.000
_cell.length_c   1.000
_cell.angle_alpha   90.00
_cell.angle_beta   90.00
_cell.angle_gamma   90.00
#
_symmetry.space_group_name_H-M   'P 1'
#
loop_
_entity.id
_entity.type
_entity.pdbx_description
1 polymer ?
#
loop_
_entity_poly.entity_id
_entity_poly.type
_entity_poly.pdbx_seq_one_letter_code
_entity_poly.pdbx_strand_id
1 'polypeptide(L)'
;MDGLGSAASVIAVIDLSAKVASLCFQYYSAVNNAKTDIERLHGELDRLETILEGARQLLESPNGWCLQSSQRLRDGLSGCSSELITLETKLEKKLNPGTTRKVMSRFGVRALKWPFESNDVDGIIWTLEQYRDTLSSALTIDQTSLISVRLSSFPNCRPRETRPSTRTPTNTTHDAIPKPELLFAKT
;
A
#
# COMPACT_ATOMS: atom_id res chain seq x y z
N MET A 1 4.73 -24.85 0.32
CA MET A 1 4.32 -23.61 0.98
C MET A 1 3.50 -22.83 -0.01
N ASP A 2 2.23 -22.74 0.33
CA ASP A 2 1.12 -22.86 -0.62
C ASP A 2 0.41 -21.53 -0.60
N GLY A 3 -0.09 -21.09 -1.75
CA GLY A 3 -0.63 -19.75 -1.93
C GLY A 3 -1.72 -19.31 -0.94
N LEU A 4 -2.50 -20.29 -0.47
CA LEU A 4 -3.50 -20.10 0.58
C LEU A 4 -2.92 -19.58 1.90
N GLY A 5 -1.67 -19.90 2.22
CA GLY A 5 -1.02 -19.48 3.46
C GLY A 5 -0.87 -17.96 3.58
N SER A 6 -0.54 -17.28 2.47
CA SER A 6 -0.38 -15.82 2.50
C SER A 6 -1.73 -15.09 2.61
N ALA A 7 -2.76 -15.55 1.89
CA ALA A 7 -4.10 -14.93 1.97
C ALA A 7 -4.71 -15.12 3.36
N ALA A 8 -4.62 -16.32 3.92
CA ALA A 8 -5.05 -16.60 5.28
C ALA A 8 -4.26 -15.75 6.30
N SER A 9 -2.95 -15.58 6.11
CA SER A 9 -2.13 -14.73 6.97
C SER A 9 -2.57 -13.27 6.91
N VAL A 10 -2.86 -12.72 5.73
CA VAL A 10 -3.35 -11.33 5.60
C VAL A 10 -4.67 -11.15 6.35
N ILE A 11 -5.63 -12.07 6.14
CA ILE A 11 -6.93 -12.04 6.83
C ILE A 11 -6.72 -12.10 8.36
N ALA A 12 -5.83 -12.96 8.84
CA ALA A 12 -5.54 -13.05 10.26
C ALA A 12 -4.97 -11.73 10.83
N VAL A 13 -4.11 -11.01 10.10
CA VAL A 13 -3.60 -9.70 10.55
C VAL A 13 -4.72 -8.65 10.55
N ILE A 14 -5.64 -8.66 9.57
CA ILE A 14 -6.80 -7.76 9.54
C ILE A 14 -7.69 -8.00 10.77
N ASP A 15 -8.04 -9.27 11.05
CA ASP A 15 -8.88 -9.63 12.19
C ASP A 15 -8.23 -9.23 13.53
N LEU A 16 -6.92 -9.42 13.67
CA LEU A 16 -6.15 -8.98 14.84
C LEU A 16 -6.17 -7.46 14.99
N SER A 17 -5.97 -6.70 13.91
CA SER A 17 -6.03 -5.23 13.93
C SER A 17 -7.41 -4.74 14.38
N ALA A 18 -8.49 -5.31 13.83
CA ALA A 18 -9.86 -4.99 14.22
C ALA A 18 -10.13 -5.31 15.71
N LYS A 19 -9.57 -6.42 16.20
CA LYS A 19 -9.67 -6.78 17.63
C LYS A 19 -8.95 -5.77 18.52
N VAL A 20 -7.72 -5.38 18.17
CA VAL A 20 -6.96 -4.34 18.89
C VAL A 20 -7.70 -3.00 18.88
N ALA A 21 -8.24 -2.59 17.73
CA ALA A 21 -9.02 -1.36 17.60
C ALA A 21 -10.27 -1.37 18.51
N SER A 22 -11.00 -2.47 18.54
CA SER A 22 -12.15 -2.66 19.44
C SER A 22 -11.77 -2.57 20.92
N LEU A 23 -10.65 -3.17 21.33
CA LEU A 23 -10.13 -3.05 22.69
C LEU A 23 -9.74 -1.59 23.01
N CYS A 24 -9.10 -0.89 22.08
CA CYS A 24 -8.75 0.52 22.23
C CYS A 24 -10.01 1.39 22.39
N PHE A 25 -11.07 1.13 21.63
CA PHE A 25 -12.34 1.85 21.75
C PHE A 25 -13.00 1.67 23.14
N GLN A 26 -12.90 0.49 23.73
CA GLN A 26 -13.37 0.27 25.11
C GLN A 26 -12.64 1.19 26.10
N TYR A 27 -11.32 1.37 25.95
CA TYR A 27 -10.56 2.33 26.74
C TYR A 27 -10.89 3.78 26.42
N TYR A 28 -11.19 4.12 25.16
CA TYR A 28 -11.55 5.48 24.74
C TYR A 28 -12.75 6.03 25.52
N SER A 29 -13.74 5.16 25.74
CA SER A 29 -14.94 5.50 26.52
C SER A 29 -14.68 5.62 28.03
N ALA A 30 -13.65 4.95 28.55
CA ALA A 30 -13.39 4.80 29.98
C ALA A 30 -12.27 5.71 30.52
N VAL A 31 -11.32 6.14 29.67
CA VAL A 31 -10.09 6.85 30.10
C VAL A 31 -9.91 8.15 29.33
N ASN A 32 -10.13 9.29 30.01
CA ASN A 32 -9.98 10.60 29.38
C ASN A 32 -8.52 10.97 29.02
N ASN A 33 -7.54 10.54 29.81
CA ASN A 33 -6.13 10.93 29.64
C ASN A 33 -5.40 10.19 28.50
N ALA A 34 -6.02 9.20 27.87
CA ALA A 34 -5.39 8.39 26.81
C ALA A 34 -6.06 8.56 25.45
N LYS A 35 -7.05 9.44 25.32
CA LYS A 35 -7.87 9.60 24.11
C LYS A 35 -7.02 9.91 22.88
N THR A 36 -6.09 10.86 23.00
CA THR A 36 -5.18 11.24 21.92
C THR A 36 -4.30 10.07 21.48
N ASP A 37 -3.74 9.33 22.43
CA ASP A 37 -2.89 8.16 22.13
C ASP A 37 -3.72 7.05 21.45
N ILE A 38 -4.95 6.83 21.89
CA ILE A 38 -5.87 5.86 21.31
C ILE A 38 -6.26 6.26 19.87
N GLU A 39 -6.58 7.53 19.63
CA GLU A 39 -6.90 8.05 18.30
C GLU A 39 -5.72 7.90 17.34
N ARG A 40 -4.50 8.19 17.80
CA ARG A 40 -3.29 8.00 17.01
C ARG A 40 -3.06 6.54 16.67
N LEU A 41 -3.18 5.64 17.65
CA LEU A 41 -3.04 4.20 17.41
C LEU A 41 -4.10 3.67 16.44
N HIS A 42 -5.36 4.11 16.59
CA HIS A 42 -6.45 3.72 15.69
C HIS A 42 -6.18 4.18 14.26
N GLY A 43 -5.73 5.43 14.08
CA GLY A 43 -5.40 5.95 12.75
C GLY A 43 -4.31 5.14 12.05
N GLU A 44 -3.33 4.62 12.78
CA GLU A 44 -2.31 3.74 12.20
C GLU A 44 -2.82 2.33 11.90
N LEU A 45 -3.71 1.78 12.73
CA LEU A 45 -4.39 0.51 12.45
C LEU A 45 -5.25 0.59 11.18
N ASP A 46 -6.00 1.69 10.99
CA ASP A 46 -6.82 1.90 9.78
C ASP A 46 -5.94 1.98 8.51
N ARG A 47 -4.79 2.66 8.60
CA ARG A 47 -3.81 2.73 7.50
C ARG A 47 -3.21 1.37 7.19
N LEU A 48 -2.89 0.60 8.22
CA LEU A 48 -2.38 -0.76 8.07
C LEU A 48 -3.44 -1.66 7.40
N GLU A 49 -4.69 -1.60 7.85
CA GLU A 49 -5.80 -2.35 7.26
C GLU A 49 -5.98 -2.02 5.78
N THR A 50 -5.88 -0.75 5.39
CA THR A 50 -5.95 -0.34 3.98
C THR A 50 -4.90 -1.04 3.11
N ILE A 51 -3.66 -1.15 3.61
CA ILE A 51 -2.58 -1.86 2.90
C ILE A 51 -2.84 -3.36 2.84
N LEU A 52 -3.32 -3.95 3.94
CA LEU A 52 -3.63 -5.38 4.02
C LEU A 52 -4.80 -5.77 3.12
N GLU A 53 -5.82 -4.93 3.02
CA GLU A 53 -6.96 -5.15 2.13
C GLU A 53 -6.53 -5.06 0.65
N GLY A 54 -5.65 -4.12 0.32
CA GLY A 54 -4.97 -4.08 -0.98
C GLY A 54 -4.19 -5.37 -1.25
N ALA A 55 -3.45 -5.88 -0.25
CA ALA A 55 -2.75 -7.16 -0.37
C ALA A 55 -3.71 -8.33 -0.62
N ARG A 56 -4.84 -8.38 0.11
CA ARG A 56 -5.88 -9.42 -0.05
C ARG A 56 -6.41 -9.46 -1.47
N GLN A 57 -6.79 -8.31 -2.02
CA GLN A 57 -7.30 -8.20 -3.40
C GLN A 57 -6.27 -8.65 -4.44
N LEU A 58 -4.99 -8.36 -4.21
CA LEU A 58 -3.91 -8.80 -5.10
C LEU A 58 -3.62 -10.30 -4.99
N LEU A 59 -3.77 -10.89 -3.81
CA LEU A 59 -3.63 -12.34 -3.59
C LEU A 59 -4.80 -13.12 -4.20
N GLU A 60 -6.01 -12.56 -4.18
CA GLU A 60 -7.22 -13.12 -4.82
C GLU A 60 -7.20 -12.95 -6.36
N SER A 61 -6.31 -12.10 -6.88
CA SER A 61 -6.18 -11.87 -8.33
C SER A 61 -5.52 -13.06 -9.05
N PRO A 62 -5.76 -13.24 -10.37
CA PRO A 62 -5.20 -14.36 -11.15
C PRO A 62 -3.67 -14.49 -11.13
N ASN A 63 -2.96 -13.40 -10.79
CA ASN A 63 -1.50 -13.36 -10.69
C ASN A 63 -0.98 -13.38 -9.24
N GLY A 64 -1.82 -13.71 -8.26
CA GLY A 64 -1.48 -13.68 -6.83
C GLY A 64 -0.35 -14.63 -6.41
N TRP A 65 0.01 -15.61 -7.25
CA TRP A 65 1.09 -16.57 -6.98
C TRP A 65 2.48 -15.93 -6.84
N CYS A 66 2.76 -14.86 -7.59
CA CYS A 66 4.03 -14.13 -7.49
C CYS A 66 4.14 -13.46 -6.11
N LEU A 67 3.05 -12.85 -5.65
CA LEU A 67 2.91 -12.22 -4.35
C LEU A 67 3.03 -13.23 -3.20
N GLN A 68 2.44 -14.43 -3.35
CA GLN A 68 2.52 -15.51 -2.36
C GLN A 68 3.95 -16.02 -2.13
N SER A 69 4.78 -15.97 -3.17
CA SER A 69 6.19 -16.39 -3.09
C SER A 69 7.09 -15.38 -2.37
N SER A 70 6.64 -14.14 -2.18
CA SER A 70 7.40 -13.03 -1.59
C SER A 70 7.74 -13.27 -0.11
N GLN A 71 9.03 -13.46 0.18
CA GLN A 71 9.52 -13.64 1.55
C GLN A 71 9.31 -12.38 2.39
N ARG A 72 9.53 -11.19 1.82
CA ARG A 72 9.35 -9.91 2.52
C ARG A 72 7.91 -9.70 2.97
N LEU A 73 6.94 -10.10 2.15
CA LEU A 73 5.53 -10.06 2.52
C LEU A 73 5.25 -10.98 3.72
N ARG A 74 5.74 -12.22 3.68
CA ARG A 74 5.57 -13.18 4.79
C ARG A 74 6.20 -12.68 6.08
N ASP A 75 7.42 -12.17 6.02
CA ASP A 75 8.14 -11.66 7.20
C ASP A 75 7.43 -10.43 7.78
N GLY A 76 6.99 -9.51 6.92
CA GLY A 76 6.21 -8.34 7.32
C GLY A 76 4.88 -8.71 7.98
N LEU A 77 4.13 -9.66 7.42
CA LEU A 77 2.86 -10.14 7.99
C LEU A 77 3.07 -10.84 9.33
N SER A 78 4.08 -11.70 9.43
CA SER A 78 4.40 -12.40 10.68
C SER A 78 4.83 -11.44 11.78
N GLY A 79 5.69 -10.46 11.45
CA GLY A 79 6.13 -9.45 12.41
C GLY A 79 4.98 -8.56 12.88
N CYS A 80 4.14 -8.10 11.94
CA CYS A 80 2.96 -7.33 12.24
C CYS A 80 1.97 -8.09 13.15
N SER A 81 1.71 -9.37 12.84
CA SER A 81 0.86 -10.23 13.67
C SER A 81 1.38 -10.37 15.09
N SER A 82 2.69 -10.61 15.26
CA SER A 82 3.32 -10.74 16.57
C SER A 82 3.18 -9.46 17.41
N GLU A 83 3.33 -8.29 16.79
CA GLU A 83 3.17 -7.02 17.47
C GLU A 83 1.71 -6.81 17.89
N LEU A 84 0.75 -7.04 16.99
CA LEU A 84 -0.68 -6.93 17.29
C LEU A 84 -1.14 -7.88 18.40
N ILE A 85 -0.67 -9.13 18.41
CA ILE A 85 -0.96 -10.10 19.49
C ILE A 85 -0.40 -9.59 20.84
N THR A 86 0.79 -8.99 20.82
CA THR A 86 1.40 -8.41 22.03
C THR A 86 0.56 -7.24 22.56
N LEU A 87 0.06 -6.38 21.67
CA LEU A 87 -0.83 -5.27 22.02
C LEU A 87 -2.17 -5.76 22.56
N GLU A 88 -2.80 -6.68 21.86
CA GLU A 88 -4.05 -7.33 22.25
C GLU A 88 -3.93 -7.91 23.66
N THR A 89 -2.88 -8.71 23.92
CA THR A 89 -2.65 -9.35 25.21
C THR A 89 -2.50 -8.32 26.33
N LYS A 90 -1.77 -7.22 26.09
CA LYS A 90 -1.59 -6.14 27.08
C LYS A 90 -2.91 -5.42 27.37
N LEU A 91 -3.71 -5.15 26.34
CA LEU A 91 -5.02 -4.50 26.46
C LEU A 91 -6.03 -5.40 27.18
N GLU A 92 -6.14 -6.66 26.78
CA GLU A 92 -7.06 -7.65 27.35
C GLU A 92 -6.77 -7.94 28.82
N LYS A 93 -5.50 -8.14 29.19
CA LYS A 93 -5.10 -8.42 30.58
C LYS A 93 -5.55 -7.34 31.56
N LYS A 94 -5.69 -6.11 31.09
CA LYS A 94 -6.04 -4.93 31.89
C LYS A 94 -7.54 -4.64 31.88
N LEU A 95 -8.23 -5.04 30.81
CA LEU A 95 -9.70 -5.06 30.75
C LEU A 95 -10.30 -6.21 31.59
N ASN A 96 -9.68 -7.38 31.57
CA ASN A 96 -10.13 -8.59 32.25
C ASN A 96 -9.03 -9.18 33.15
N PRO A 97 -8.71 -8.56 34.31
CA PRO A 97 -7.62 -9.00 35.18
C PRO A 97 -7.83 -10.38 35.88
N GLY A 98 -8.89 -11.12 35.56
CA GLY A 98 -9.02 -12.52 35.97
C GLY A 98 -10.46 -13.01 36.05
N THR A 99 -10.78 -13.99 35.21
CA THR A 99 -11.98 -14.85 35.31
C THR A 99 -11.96 -15.75 36.56
N THR A 100 -10.93 -15.67 37.41
CA THR A 100 -10.77 -16.52 38.62
C THR A 100 -11.37 -15.93 39.89
N ARG A 101 -11.98 -14.73 39.87
CA ARG A 101 -12.63 -14.17 41.07
C ARG A 101 -14.06 -13.69 40.77
N LYS A 102 -14.97 -14.65 40.64
CA LYS A 102 -16.43 -14.48 40.56
C LYS A 102 -17.08 -13.89 41.83
N VAL A 103 -16.38 -13.08 42.65
CA VAL A 103 -16.93 -12.62 43.95
C VAL A 103 -16.74 -11.13 44.26
N MET A 104 -15.97 -10.34 43.52
CA MET A 104 -15.96 -8.87 43.75
C MET A 104 -15.69 -8.10 42.47
N SER A 105 -16.73 -7.65 41.79
CA SER A 105 -16.66 -6.37 41.09
C SER A 105 -18.05 -5.76 40.98
N ARG A 106 -18.43 -5.06 42.06
CA ARG A 106 -19.37 -3.93 41.96
C ARG A 106 -18.66 -2.65 41.48
N PHE A 107 -17.42 -2.75 41.02
CA PHE A 107 -16.64 -1.63 40.46
C PHE A 107 -16.50 -1.83 38.96
N GLY A 108 -17.63 -1.68 38.27
CA GLY A 108 -17.63 -1.50 36.83
C GLY A 108 -16.81 -0.28 36.45
N VAL A 109 -15.99 -0.43 35.41
CA VAL A 109 -15.44 0.59 34.49
C VAL A 109 -14.62 1.76 35.08
N ARG A 110 -14.83 2.16 36.34
CA ARG A 110 -14.21 3.32 37.02
C ARG A 110 -12.76 3.10 37.46
N ALA A 111 -12.23 1.89 37.32
CA ALA A 111 -10.83 1.57 37.65
C ALA A 111 -10.01 1.17 36.41
N LEU A 112 -10.57 1.28 35.20
CA LEU A 112 -9.82 1.02 33.98
C LEU A 112 -8.77 2.11 33.82
N LYS A 113 -7.51 1.69 33.90
CA LYS A 113 -6.35 2.54 33.66
C LYS A 113 -5.75 2.10 32.33
N TRP A 114 -5.52 3.07 31.45
CA TRP A 114 -4.81 2.84 30.19
C TRP A 114 -3.44 2.22 30.49
N PRO A 115 -3.09 1.09 29.84
CA PRO A 115 -1.93 0.30 30.25
C PRO A 115 -0.61 0.74 29.64
N PHE A 116 -0.63 1.74 28.75
CA PHE A 116 0.55 2.26 28.06
C PHE A 116 0.87 3.67 28.51
N GLU A 117 2.15 4.02 28.48
CA GLU A 117 2.59 5.42 28.48
C GLU A 117 2.59 5.95 27.05
N SER A 118 2.53 7.28 26.86
CA SER A 118 2.48 7.88 25.52
C SER A 118 3.71 7.49 24.68
N ASN A 119 4.89 7.39 25.30
CA ASN A 119 6.11 6.89 24.64
C ASN A 119 6.00 5.42 24.20
N ASP A 120 5.36 4.57 25.00
CA ASP A 120 5.09 3.19 24.58
C ASP A 120 4.22 3.18 23.32
N VAL A 121 3.18 4.02 23.28
CA VAL A 121 2.28 4.15 22.14
C VAL A 121 3.02 4.67 20.90
N ASP A 122 3.91 5.64 21.07
CA ASP A 122 4.76 6.15 19.98
C ASP A 122 5.65 5.03 19.40
N GLY A 123 6.27 4.20 20.26
CA GLY A 123 7.09 3.07 19.82
C GLY A 123 6.29 1.99 19.09
N ILE A 124 5.05 1.75 19.54
CA ILE A 124 4.11 0.83 18.90
C ILE A 124 3.72 1.35 17.51
N ILE A 125 3.30 2.61 17.43
CA ILE A 125 2.95 3.28 16.18
C ILE A 125 4.12 3.18 15.20
N TRP A 126 5.32 3.56 15.63
CA TRP A 126 6.52 3.48 14.81
C TRP A 126 6.75 2.08 14.26
N THR A 127 6.57 1.04 15.09
CA THR A 127 6.74 -0.35 14.68
C THR A 127 5.70 -0.77 13.64
N LEU A 128 4.44 -0.39 13.83
CA LEU A 128 3.36 -0.65 12.86
C LEU A 128 3.59 0.10 11.55
N GLU A 129 4.09 1.34 11.60
CA GLU A 129 4.49 2.12 10.44
C GLU A 129 5.58 1.39 9.63
N GLN A 130 6.63 0.88 10.29
CA GLN A 130 7.70 0.12 9.63
C GLN A 130 7.18 -1.13 8.93
N TYR A 131 6.26 -1.87 9.57
CA TYR A 131 5.65 -3.04 8.93
C TYR A 131 4.76 -2.64 7.76
N ARG A 132 3.92 -1.61 7.90
CA ARG A 132 3.11 -1.07 6.80
C ARG A 132 3.98 -0.69 5.61
N ASP A 133 5.07 0.03 5.83
CA ASP A 133 5.96 0.51 4.76
C ASP A 133 6.69 -0.66 4.08
N THR A 134 7.10 -1.65 4.87
CA THR A 134 7.69 -2.91 4.36
C THR A 134 6.69 -3.68 3.49
N LEU A 135 5.44 -3.83 3.97
CA LEU A 135 4.36 -4.50 3.25
C LEU A 135 4.06 -3.75 1.95
N SER A 136 3.83 -2.45 2.01
CA SER A 136 3.56 -1.60 0.84
C SER A 136 4.67 -1.67 -0.22
N SER A 137 5.93 -1.64 0.24
CA SER A 137 7.09 -1.79 -0.65
C SER A 137 7.13 -3.16 -1.30
N ALA A 138 6.88 -4.24 -0.55
CA ALA A 138 6.82 -5.59 -1.07
C ALA A 138 5.73 -5.74 -2.14
N LEU A 139 4.51 -5.27 -1.84
CA LEU A 139 3.38 -5.30 -2.79
C LEU A 139 3.72 -4.55 -4.10
N THR A 140 4.34 -3.37 -3.99
CA THR A 140 4.71 -2.55 -5.15
C THR A 140 5.80 -3.20 -6.00
N ILE A 141 6.82 -3.78 -5.37
CA ILE A 141 7.90 -4.51 -6.05
C ILE A 141 7.32 -5.70 -6.83
N ASP A 142 6.43 -6.46 -6.19
CA ASP A 142 5.84 -7.65 -6.78
C ASP A 142 4.93 -7.28 -7.97
N GLN A 143 4.10 -6.23 -7.84
CA GLN A 143 3.33 -5.69 -8.97
C GLN A 143 4.22 -5.21 -10.13
N THR A 144 5.30 -4.48 -9.83
CA THR A 144 6.22 -3.96 -10.84
C THR A 144 6.94 -5.10 -11.57
N SER A 145 7.27 -6.19 -10.86
CA SER A 145 7.86 -7.38 -11.45
C SER A 145 6.91 -8.07 -12.43
N LEU A 146 5.61 -8.14 -12.11
CA LEU A 146 4.60 -8.69 -13.02
C LEU A 146 4.41 -7.82 -14.27
N ILE A 147 4.40 -6.50 -14.10
CA ILE A 147 4.30 -5.56 -15.22
C ILE A 147 5.54 -5.69 -16.13
N SER A 148 6.75 -5.77 -15.57
CA SER A 148 7.98 -5.86 -16.36
C SER A 148 8.05 -7.14 -17.18
N VAL A 149 7.64 -8.29 -16.61
CA VAL A 149 7.54 -9.57 -17.32
C VAL A 149 6.48 -9.54 -18.43
N ARG A 150 5.35 -8.88 -18.19
CA ARG A 150 4.32 -8.70 -19.22
C ARG A 150 4.82 -7.80 -20.35
N LEU A 151 5.53 -6.72 -20.03
CA LEU A 151 6.11 -5.81 -21.02
C LEU A 151 7.19 -6.47 -21.88
N SER A 152 8.03 -7.33 -21.30
CA SER A 152 9.03 -8.10 -22.06
C SER A 152 8.42 -9.19 -22.95
N SER A 153 7.19 -9.64 -22.65
CA SER A 153 6.42 -10.58 -23.48
C SER A 153 5.67 -9.93 -24.65
N PHE A 154 5.57 -8.59 -24.71
CA PHE A 154 5.11 -7.92 -25.93
C PHE A 154 6.25 -7.95 -26.95
N PRO A 155 6.07 -8.56 -28.14
CA PRO A 155 7.09 -8.50 -29.19
C PRO A 155 7.23 -7.04 -29.61
N ASN A 156 8.34 -6.44 -29.17
CA ASN A 156 9.01 -5.26 -29.69
C ASN A 156 8.13 -4.42 -30.64
N CYS A 157 7.58 -3.31 -30.15
CA CYS A 157 7.13 -2.24 -31.03
C CYS A 157 8.35 -1.72 -31.77
N ARG A 158 8.70 -2.37 -32.90
CA ARG A 158 9.69 -1.83 -33.83
C ARG A 158 9.23 -0.41 -34.15
N PRO A 159 10.09 0.60 -34.01
CA PRO A 159 9.85 1.88 -34.66
C PRO A 159 9.60 1.57 -36.14
N ARG A 160 8.43 1.96 -36.65
CA ARG A 160 8.15 1.89 -38.09
C ARG A 160 9.20 2.77 -38.76
N GLU A 161 10.24 2.16 -39.32
CA GLU A 161 11.15 2.82 -40.24
C GLU A 161 10.30 3.44 -41.34
N THR A 162 10.15 4.76 -41.30
CA THR A 162 9.61 5.55 -42.40
C THR A 162 10.59 5.39 -43.56
N ARG A 163 10.25 4.48 -44.47
CA ARG A 163 10.94 4.28 -45.74
C ARG A 163 11.05 5.66 -46.44
N PRO A 164 12.24 6.15 -46.85
CA PRO A 164 12.34 7.42 -47.54
C PRO A 164 11.59 7.30 -48.87
N SER A 165 10.54 8.10 -49.04
CA SER A 165 9.82 8.20 -50.30
C SER A 165 10.75 8.87 -51.31
N THR A 166 11.35 8.06 -52.18
CA THR A 166 12.12 8.54 -53.33
C THR A 166 11.14 9.17 -54.31
N ARG A 167 10.89 10.48 -54.15
CA ARG A 167 10.24 11.27 -55.20
C ARG A 167 11.30 11.62 -56.24
N THR A 168 11.19 10.98 -57.39
CA THR A 168 11.80 11.42 -58.65
C THR A 168 11.26 12.81 -59.02
N PRO A 169 12.12 13.79 -59.36
CA PRO A 169 11.66 15.05 -59.93
C PRO A 169 11.34 14.87 -61.41
N THR A 170 10.07 15.07 -61.77
CA THR A 170 9.64 15.24 -63.16
C THR A 170 10.00 16.66 -63.60
N ASN A 171 10.95 16.79 -64.52
CA ASN A 171 11.22 18.04 -65.23
C ASN A 171 10.08 18.30 -66.21
N THR A 172 9.27 19.32 -65.94
CA THR A 172 8.34 19.91 -66.91
C THR A 172 8.97 21.19 -67.45
N THR A 173 9.40 21.12 -68.71
CA THR A 173 9.75 22.26 -69.54
C THR A 173 8.57 23.21 -69.65
N HIS A 174 8.73 24.44 -69.18
CA HIS A 174 7.88 25.55 -69.59
C HIS A 174 8.80 26.69 -70.00
N ASP A 175 9.10 26.72 -71.29
CA ASP A 175 9.74 27.83 -71.95
C ASP A 175 8.69 28.91 -72.31
N ALA A 176 9.20 30.14 -72.25
CA ALA A 176 8.79 31.34 -72.98
C ALA A 176 7.80 32.33 -72.33
N ILE A 177 8.23 33.61 -72.48
CA ILE A 177 7.49 34.90 -72.59
C ILE A 177 7.78 35.89 -71.40
N PRO A 178 8.14 37.17 -71.65
CA PRO A 178 9.44 37.65 -72.17
C PRO A 178 10.04 38.82 -71.32
N LYS A 179 11.23 39.29 -71.72
CA LYS A 179 11.99 40.43 -71.14
C LYS A 179 11.27 41.79 -71.26
N PRO A 180 11.51 42.72 -70.33
CA PRO A 180 11.45 44.16 -70.61
C PRO A 180 12.86 44.79 -70.65
N GLU A 181 13.26 45.27 -71.82
CA GLU A 181 14.38 46.20 -72.00
C GLU A 181 13.85 47.64 -71.89
N LEU A 182 14.45 48.41 -70.98
CA LEU A 182 14.21 49.83 -70.76
C LEU A 182 14.97 50.63 -71.83
N LEU A 183 14.24 51.38 -72.67
CA LEU A 183 14.83 52.41 -73.53
C LEU A 183 14.44 53.81 -73.06
N PHE A 184 15.49 54.53 -72.65
CA PHE A 184 15.80 55.94 -72.90
C PHE A 184 14.75 57.02 -72.55
N ALA A 185 15.06 57.77 -71.50
CA ALA A 185 14.83 59.22 -71.46
C ALA A 185 16.13 59.94 -71.86
N LYS A 186 16.09 60.72 -72.94
CA LYS A 186 17.02 61.82 -73.20
C LYS A 186 16.22 63.12 -73.11
N THR A 187 16.79 64.07 -72.36
CA THR A 187 16.55 65.51 -72.47
C THR A 187 17.06 66.03 -73.80
#